data_AF-A0A943E196-F1
#
_entry.id   AF-A0A943E196-F1
#
_cell.length_a   1.000
_cell.length_b   1.000
_cell.length_c   1.000
_cell.angle_alpha   90.00
_cell.angle_beta   90.00
_cell.angle_gamma   90.00
#
_symmetry.space_group_name_H-M   'P 1'
#
loop_
_entity.id
_entity.type
_entity.pdbx_description
1 polymer ?
#
loop_
_entity_poly.entity_id
_entity_poly.type
_entity_poly.pdbx_seq_one_letter_code
_entity_poly.pdbx_strand_id
1 'polypeptide(L)'
;MKNLLFPHQFQLIGWILFIPALITGALICFGVLSLTGVAEPVVNDTVIISIALGALFIVCSKERNEDEMTRSIRLASLLNSLYVYVILLVACTIAINGIAFVWFAFINLGLFPIVFVCNFKLEMRRYNKLSDNE
;
A
#
# COMPACT_ATOMS: atom_id res chain seq x y z
N MET A 1 17.19 18.39 10.20
CA MET A 1 17.49 17.08 9.54
C MET A 1 16.84 17.11 8.17
N LYS A 2 17.64 17.05 7.09
CA LYS A 2 17.11 17.08 5.72
C LYS A 2 16.49 15.71 5.42
N ASN A 3 15.16 15.62 5.48
CA ASN A 3 14.48 14.41 5.02
C ASN A 3 14.64 14.32 3.50
N LEU A 4 15.33 13.28 3.03
CA LEU A 4 15.43 12.91 1.62
C LEU A 4 14.09 12.34 1.18
N LEU A 5 13.15 13.21 0.83
CA LEU A 5 11.91 12.81 0.20
C LEU A 5 12.07 12.79 -1.31
N PHE A 6 11.71 11.67 -1.92
CA PHE A 6 11.69 11.50 -3.37
C PHE A 6 10.69 12.48 -4.01
N PRO A 7 11.05 13.16 -5.12
CA PRO A 7 10.20 14.16 -5.75
C PRO A 7 8.82 13.62 -6.16
N HIS A 8 7.84 14.51 -6.31
CA HIS A 8 6.42 14.23 -6.61
C HIS A 8 6.17 13.22 -7.75
N GLN A 9 7.11 13.08 -8.69
CA GLN A 9 7.03 12.15 -9.80
C GLN A 9 7.06 10.67 -9.36
N PHE A 10 7.58 10.37 -8.17
CA PHE A 10 7.69 9.01 -7.66
C PHE A 10 6.36 8.40 -7.19
N GLN A 11 5.36 9.22 -6.87
CA GLN A 11 4.01 8.74 -6.56
C GLN A 11 3.36 8.08 -7.80
N LEU A 12 3.53 8.68 -8.98
CA LEU A 12 3.07 8.11 -10.26
C LEU A 12 3.80 6.82 -10.61
N ILE A 13 5.12 6.79 -10.42
CA ILE A 13 5.95 5.59 -10.64
C ILE A 13 5.53 4.46 -9.70
N GLY A 14 5.26 4.78 -8.43
CA GLY A 14 4.79 3.81 -7.45
C GLY A 14 3.44 3.19 -7.85
N TRP A 15 2.48 3.98 -8.35
CA TRP A 15 1.21 3.48 -8.84
C TRP A 15 1.34 2.65 -10.12
N ILE A 16 2.19 3.08 -11.06
CA ILE A 16 2.50 2.33 -12.29
C ILE A 16 3.18 1.00 -11.97
N LEU A 17 3.94 0.91 -10.88
CA LEU A 17 4.63 -0.33 -10.50
C LEU A 17 3.72 -1.24 -9.64
N PHE A 18 2.91 -0.64 -8.76
CA PHE A 18 2.02 -1.36 -7.84
C PHE A 18 0.80 -1.96 -8.54
N ILE A 19 0.09 -1.21 -9.40
CA ILE A 19 -1.14 -1.72 -10.05
C ILE A 19 -0.87 -2.97 -10.89
N PRO A 20 0.11 -2.98 -11.83
CA PRO A 20 0.37 -4.15 -12.66
C PRO A 20 0.86 -5.34 -11.85
N ALA A 21 1.65 -5.11 -10.79
CA ALA A 21 2.10 -6.18 -9.90
C ALA A 21 0.92 -6.81 -9.14
N LEU A 22 -0.03 -6.00 -8.68
CA LEU A 22 -1.24 -6.48 -8.02
C LEU A 22 -2.14 -7.27 -8.98
N ILE A 23 -2.31 -6.80 -10.22
CA ILE A 23 -3.06 -7.52 -11.27
C ILE A 23 -2.37 -8.85 -11.60
N THR A 24 -1.05 -8.84 -11.78
CA THR A 24 -0.27 -10.05 -12.10
C THR A 24 -0.34 -11.06 -10.96
N GLY A 25 -0.19 -10.62 -9.71
CA GLY A 25 -0.35 -11.46 -8.53
C GLY A 25 -1.76 -12.07 -8.43
N ALA A 26 -2.81 -11.30 -8.72
CA ALA A 26 -4.18 -11.82 -8.76
C ALA A 26 -4.37 -12.87 -9.86
N LEU A 27 -3.83 -12.65 -11.07
CA LEU A 27 -3.90 -13.60 -12.18
C LEU A 27 -3.20 -14.93 -11.87
N ILE A 28 -2.05 -14.89 -11.19
CA ILE A 28 -1.35 -16.08 -10.70
C ILE A 28 -2.22 -16.80 -9.66
N CYS A 29 -2.80 -16.06 -8.72
CA CYS A 29 -3.62 -16.63 -7.66
C CYS A 29 -4.88 -17.34 -8.21
N PHE A 30 -5.58 -16.74 -9.18
CA PHE A 30 -6.73 -17.35 -9.86
C PHE A 30 -6.36 -18.53 -10.78
N GLY A 31 -5.08 -18.86 -10.93
CA GLY A 31 -4.60 -19.96 -11.77
C GLY A 31 -4.63 -19.66 -13.28
N VAL A 32 -4.99 -18.43 -13.68
CA VAL A 32 -5.03 -18.01 -15.09
C VAL A 32 -3.62 -18.00 -15.69
N LEU A 33 -2.64 -17.52 -14.92
CA LEU A 33 -1.23 -17.55 -15.27
C LEU A 33 -0.53 -18.67 -14.49
N SER A 34 -0.57 -19.89 -15.03
CA SER A 34 0.12 -21.04 -14.46
C SER A 34 1.51 -21.18 -15.07
N LEU A 35 2.54 -20.75 -14.34
CA LEU A 35 3.94 -20.98 -14.71
C LEU A 35 4.40 -22.32 -14.13
N THR A 36 5.16 -23.08 -14.90
CA THR A 36 5.67 -24.40 -14.47
C THR A 36 7.20 -24.43 -14.46
N GLY A 37 7.76 -25.18 -13.51
CA GLY A 37 9.21 -25.34 -13.35
C GLY A 37 9.89 -24.20 -12.60
N VAL A 38 11.17 -23.97 -12.87
CA VAL A 38 12.02 -23.00 -12.14
C VAL A 38 11.57 -21.54 -12.26
N ALA A 39 10.67 -21.23 -13.20
CA ALA A 39 10.16 -19.88 -13.42
C ALA A 39 9.09 -19.46 -12.41
N GLU A 40 8.37 -20.40 -11.78
CA GLU A 40 7.30 -20.10 -10.84
C GLU A 40 7.78 -19.27 -9.62
N PRO A 41 8.78 -19.73 -8.83
CA PRO A 41 9.25 -18.95 -7.68
C PRO A 41 9.86 -17.62 -8.11
N VAL A 42 10.61 -17.58 -9.22
CA VAL A 42 11.25 -16.35 -9.72
C VAL A 42 10.21 -15.27 -10.03
N VAL A 43 9.11 -15.65 -10.70
CA VAL A 43 8.05 -14.68 -11.04
C VAL A 43 7.28 -14.27 -9.79
N ASN A 44 6.94 -15.20 -8.90
CA ASN A 44 6.22 -14.87 -7.67
C ASN A 44 7.03 -13.91 -6.77
N ASP A 45 8.32 -14.19 -6.59
CA ASP A 45 9.22 -13.32 -5.82
C ASP A 45 9.34 -11.94 -6.48
N THR A 46 9.46 -11.88 -7.80
CA THR A 46 9.51 -10.61 -8.55
C THR A 46 8.22 -9.80 -8.37
N VAL A 47 7.06 -10.46 -8.37
CA VAL A 47 5.76 -9.81 -8.13
C VAL A 47 5.67 -9.28 -6.69
N ILE A 48 6.10 -10.05 -5.70
CA ILE A 48 6.08 -9.62 -4.29
C ILE A 48 7.03 -8.43 -4.08
N ILE A 49 8.24 -8.48 -4.63
CA ILE A 49 9.23 -7.40 -4.54
C ILE A 49 8.70 -6.14 -5.22
N SER A 50 8.05 -6.26 -6.37
CA SER A 50 7.46 -5.11 -7.07
C SER A 50 6.27 -4.51 -6.29
N ILE A 51 5.40 -5.32 -5.68
CA ILE A 51 4.34 -4.83 -4.78
C ILE A 51 4.97 -4.05 -3.61
N ALA A 52 6.01 -4.61 -2.96
CA ALA A 52 6.67 -3.97 -1.82
C ALA A 52 7.38 -2.65 -2.20
N LEU A 53 8.12 -2.63 -3.32
CA LEU A 53 8.77 -1.43 -3.82
C LEU A 53 7.75 -0.37 -4.27
N GLY A 54 6.70 -0.79 -4.98
CA GLY A 54 5.61 0.10 -5.41
C GLY A 54 4.91 0.74 -4.22
N ALA A 55 4.60 -0.06 -3.20
CA ALA A 55 4.06 0.42 -1.93
C ALA A 55 4.99 1.42 -1.25
N LEU A 56 6.28 1.11 -1.14
CA LEU A 56 7.27 2.02 -0.55
C LEU A 56 7.31 3.36 -1.30
N PHE A 57 7.33 3.34 -2.63
CA PHE A 57 7.31 4.56 -3.44
C PHE A 57 6.02 5.36 -3.27
N ILE A 58 4.86 4.69 -3.17
CA ILE A 58 3.57 5.35 -2.91
C ILE A 58 3.56 6.03 -1.53
N VAL A 59 4.04 5.33 -0.49
CA VAL A 59 4.02 5.81 0.91
C VAL A 59 5.06 6.91 1.15
N CYS A 60 6.25 6.77 0.58
CA CYS A 60 7.38 7.66 0.82
C CYS A 60 7.50 8.84 -0.16
N SER A 61 6.64 8.94 -1.19
CA SER A 61 6.68 10.06 -2.13
C SER A 61 6.38 11.41 -1.45
N LYS A 62 7.06 12.46 -1.92
CA LYS A 62 6.82 13.85 -1.51
C LYS A 62 5.52 14.40 -2.08
N GLU A 63 4.80 15.16 -1.28
CA GLU A 63 3.60 15.91 -1.69
C GLU A 63 3.97 17.31 -2.20
N ARG A 64 3.15 17.90 -3.09
CA ARG A 64 3.50 19.09 -3.91
C ARG A 64 3.85 20.35 -3.12
N ASN A 65 3.31 20.52 -1.91
CA ASN A 65 3.69 21.60 -0.97
C ASN A 65 3.93 20.97 0.41
N GLU A 66 5.19 20.96 0.86
CA GLU A 66 5.54 20.48 2.21
C GLU A 66 5.54 21.66 3.19
N ASP A 67 4.36 21.99 3.71
CA ASP A 67 4.24 22.83 4.89
C ASP A 67 4.44 21.96 6.16
N GLU A 68 4.85 22.58 7.27
CA GLU A 68 5.12 21.90 8.56
C GLU A 68 3.94 20.99 8.97
N MET A 69 2.71 21.44 8.69
CA MET A 69 1.47 20.72 8.99
C MET A 69 1.25 19.48 8.12
N THR A 70 1.60 19.51 6.83
CA THR A 70 1.45 18.36 5.93
C THR A 70 2.30 17.18 6.38
N ARG A 71 3.49 17.46 6.94
CA ARG A 71 4.39 16.44 7.49
C ARG A 71 3.81 15.76 8.73
N SER A 72 3.20 16.51 9.64
CA SER A 72 2.58 15.94 10.86
C SER A 72 1.34 15.11 10.51
N ILE A 73 0.53 15.58 9.55
CA ILE A 73 -0.63 14.84 9.00
C ILE A 73 -0.20 13.49 8.42
N ARG A 74 0.90 13.45 7.65
CA ARG A 74 1.36 12.19 7.04
C ARG A 74 1.82 11.17 8.08
N LEU A 75 2.57 11.60 9.10
CA LEU A 75 3.02 10.70 10.16
C LEU A 75 1.82 10.15 10.97
N ALA A 76 0.86 11.01 11.29
CA ALA A 76 -0.38 10.61 11.96
C ALA A 76 -1.20 9.63 11.10
N SER A 77 -1.32 9.89 9.79
CA SER A 77 -2.00 9.00 8.85
C SER A 77 -1.31 7.64 8.72
N LEU A 78 0.03 7.62 8.72
CA LEU A 78 0.82 6.37 8.70
C LEU A 78 0.54 5.54 9.94
N LEU A 79 0.61 6.15 11.12
CA LEU A 79 0.33 5.47 12.37
C LEU A 79 -1.13 4.97 12.44
N ASN A 80 -2.10 5.79 12.04
CA ASN A 80 -3.51 5.40 12.03
C ASN A 80 -3.77 4.24 11.06
N SER A 81 -3.15 4.27 9.88
CA SER A 81 -3.25 3.17 8.91
C SER A 81 -2.67 1.87 9.42
N LEU A 82 -1.56 1.94 10.18
CA LEU A 82 -0.94 0.77 10.81
C LEU A 82 -1.88 0.18 11.86
N TYR A 83 -2.51 1.00 12.70
CA TYR A 83 -3.48 0.50 13.69
C TYR A 83 -4.67 -0.18 13.02
N VAL A 84 -5.29 0.45 12.03
CA VAL A 84 -6.41 -0.15 11.29
C VAL A 84 -6.00 -1.46 10.61
N TYR A 85 -4.83 -1.48 9.97
CA TYR A 85 -4.30 -2.68 9.31
C TYR A 85 -4.08 -3.83 10.31
N VAL A 86 -3.45 -3.56 11.46
CA VAL A 86 -3.18 -4.59 12.48
C VAL A 86 -4.47 -5.11 13.09
N ILE A 87 -5.44 -4.23 13.39
CA ILE A 87 -6.74 -4.64 13.92
C ILE A 87 -7.47 -5.55 12.92
N LEU A 88 -7.48 -5.18 11.64
CA LEU A 88 -8.09 -5.97 10.58
C LEU A 88 -7.37 -7.32 10.41
N LEU A 89 -6.04 -7.34 10.44
CA LEU A 89 -5.24 -8.56 10.37
C LEU A 89 -5.60 -9.54 11.50
N VAL A 90 -5.64 -9.05 12.74
CA VAL A 90 -5.97 -9.88 13.91
C VAL A 90 -7.41 -10.39 13.81
N ALA A 91 -8.36 -9.53 13.47
CA ALA A 91 -9.76 -9.92 13.32
C ALA A 91 -9.94 -10.99 12.23
N CYS A 92 -9.32 -10.82 11.07
CA CYS A 92 -9.37 -11.78 9.97
C CYS A 92 -8.66 -13.10 10.33
N THR A 93 -7.56 -13.05 11.08
CA THR A 93 -6.84 -14.27 11.52
C THR A 93 -7.69 -15.10 12.48
N ILE A 94 -8.48 -14.45 13.35
CA ILE A 94 -9.40 -15.16 14.26
C ILE A 94 -10.61 -15.71 13.48
N ALA A 95 -11.11 -14.96 12.49
CA ALA A 95 -12.32 -15.31 11.75
C ALA A 95 -12.09 -16.37 10.65
N ILE A 96 -10.90 -16.43 10.04
CA ILE A 96 -10.61 -17.24 8.85
C ILE A 96 -9.59 -18.32 9.20
N ASN A 97 -9.92 -19.59 8.90
CA ASN A 97 -9.04 -20.74 9.10
C ASN A 97 -8.91 -21.58 7.82
N GLY A 98 -7.84 -22.38 7.72
CA GLY A 98 -7.63 -23.34 6.64
C GLY A 98 -7.24 -22.69 5.30
N ILE A 99 -7.72 -23.27 4.19
CA ILE A 99 -7.32 -22.85 2.83
C ILE A 99 -7.71 -21.39 2.51
N ALA A 100 -8.78 -20.90 3.13
CA ALA A 100 -9.24 -19.51 2.96
C ALA A 100 -8.26 -18.49 3.56
N PHE A 101 -7.48 -18.89 4.57
CA PHE A 101 -6.45 -18.03 5.16
C PHE A 101 -5.31 -17.76 4.18
N VAL A 102 -4.97 -18.73 3.32
CA VAL A 102 -3.92 -18.56 2.29
C VAL A 102 -4.31 -17.46 1.29
N TRP A 103 -5.56 -17.47 0.82
CA TRP A 103 -6.09 -16.41 -0.04
C TRP A 103 -6.10 -15.04 0.65
N PHE A 104 -6.50 -15.01 1.92
CA PHE A 104 -6.44 -13.78 2.71
C PHE A 104 -5.00 -13.25 2.85
N ALA A 105 -4.02 -14.13 3.09
CA ALA A 105 -2.62 -13.75 3.22
C ALA A 105 -2.06 -13.08 1.94
N PHE A 106 -2.45 -13.56 0.76
CA PHE A 106 -2.11 -12.91 -0.52
C PHE A 106 -2.69 -11.49 -0.63
N ILE A 107 -3.97 -11.31 -0.29
CA ILE A 107 -4.61 -9.98 -0.32
C ILE A 107 -3.97 -9.05 0.72
N ASN A 108 -3.65 -9.58 1.89
CA ASN A 108 -3.10 -8.83 3.02
C ASN A 108 -1.76 -8.15 2.69
N LEU A 109 -0.94 -8.73 1.81
CA LEU A 109 0.34 -8.19 1.37
C LEU A 109 0.21 -6.83 0.66
N GLY A 110 -0.92 -6.59 -0.03
CA GLY A 110 -1.26 -5.31 -0.66
C GLY A 110 -2.18 -4.41 0.17
N LEU A 111 -2.71 -4.90 1.30
CA LEU A 111 -3.78 -4.22 2.05
C LEU A 111 -3.26 -3.01 2.83
N PHE A 112 -2.08 -3.11 3.47
CA PHE A 112 -1.49 -2.00 4.22
C PHE A 112 -1.30 -0.71 3.37
N PRO A 113 -0.65 -0.77 2.18
CA PRO A 113 -0.48 0.41 1.32
C PRO A 113 -1.82 1.03 0.89
N ILE A 114 -2.82 0.20 0.61
CA ILE A 114 -4.16 0.66 0.21
C ILE A 114 -4.84 1.40 1.36
N VAL A 115 -4.82 0.82 2.57
CA VAL A 115 -5.40 1.45 3.78
C VAL A 115 -4.69 2.78 4.09
N PHE A 116 -3.36 2.83 3.96
CA PHE A 116 -2.60 4.05 4.13
C PHE A 116 -3.02 5.14 3.15
N VAL A 117 -3.05 4.85 1.85
CA VAL A 117 -3.41 5.85 0.82
C VAL A 117 -4.83 6.36 1.03
N CYS A 118 -5.76 5.45 1.40
CA CYS A 118 -7.14 5.83 1.65
C CYS A 118 -7.24 6.79 2.84
N ASN A 119 -6.64 6.43 3.99
CA ASN A 119 -6.61 7.27 5.19
C ASN A 119 -5.94 8.62 4.93
N PHE A 120 -4.78 8.63 4.28
CA PHE A 120 -4.05 9.86 3.96
C PHE A 120 -4.87 10.82 3.10
N LYS A 121 -5.55 10.31 2.06
CA LYS A 121 -6.42 11.14 1.21
C LYS A 121 -7.65 11.66 1.95
N LEU A 122 -8.22 10.88 2.87
CA LEU A 122 -9.35 11.30 3.69
C LEU A 122 -8.94 12.41 4.67
N GLU A 123 -7.81 12.24 5.34
CA GLU A 123 -7.25 13.21 6.29
C GLU A 123 -6.95 14.54 5.60
N MET A 124 -6.34 14.50 4.40
CA MET A 124 -6.07 15.69 3.59
C MET A 124 -7.36 16.42 3.16
N ARG A 125 -8.39 15.66 2.76
CA ARG A 125 -9.70 16.26 2.41
C ARG A 125 -10.34 16.93 3.62
N ARG A 126 -10.21 16.35 4.82
CA ARG A 126 -10.73 16.92 6.06
C ARG A 126 -9.99 18.21 6.41
N TYR A 127 -8.68 18.22 6.26
CA TYR A 127 -7.85 19.40 6.53
C TYR A 127 -8.20 20.58 5.60
N ASN A 128 -8.30 20.35 4.29
CA ASN A 128 -8.64 21.41 3.33
C ASN A 128 -10.02 22.03 3.63
N LYS A 129 -11.00 21.21 4.03
CA LYS A 129 -12.31 21.72 4.44
C LYS A 129 -12.26 22.55 5.72
N LEU A 130 -11.35 22.26 6.64
CA LEU A 130 -11.22 23.02 7.88
C LEU A 130 -10.65 24.41 7.58
N SER A 131 -9.62 24.48 6.72
CA SER A 131 -9.01 25.74 6.28
C SER A 131 -9.92 26.61 5.42
N ASP A 132 -10.87 26.03 4.67
CA ASP A 132 -11.86 26.79 3.88
C ASP A 132 -13.00 27.37 4.76
N ASN A 133 -13.18 26.87 5.98
CA ASN A 133 -14.21 27.32 6.92
C ASN A 133 -13.70 28.32 7.98
N GLU A 134 -12.39 28.60 8.00
CA GLU A 134 -11.76 29.69 8.75
C GLU A 134 -11.57 30.93 7.86
#